data_AF-A0A392PI68-F1
#
_entry.id   AF-A0A392PI68-F1
#
_cell.length_a   1.000
_cell.length_b   1.000
_cell.length_c   1.000
_cell.angle_alpha   90.00
_cell.angle_beta   90.00
_cell.angle_gamma   90.00
#
_symmetry.space_group_name_H-M   'P 1'
#
loop_
_entity.id
_entity.type
_entity.pdbx_description
1 polymer ?
#
loop_
_entity_poly.entity_id
_entity_poly.type
_entity_poly.pdbx_seq_one_letter_code
_entity_poly.pdbx_strand_id
1 'polypeptide(L)'
;MLSYPSTIVGRDKAMVLNLEQIKAIITAHEVLLLNSRDPSVIPFVDELHARILNHHSIATTDHPQEGQNGKDKGEIKRDSSNNVKILPFEFVVLEACLEAVISSLENE
;
A
#
# COMPACT_ATOMS: atom_id res chain seq x y z
N MET A 1 2.45 -1.89 -33.22
CA MET A 1 2.10 -1.76 -31.79
C MET A 1 3.22 -1.03 -31.10
N LEU A 2 2.95 0.13 -30.51
CA LEU A 2 3.88 0.77 -29.58
C LEU A 2 3.79 0.01 -28.27
N SER A 3 4.53 -1.08 -28.14
CA SER A 3 4.64 -1.80 -26.87
C SER A 3 5.41 -0.87 -25.93
N TYR A 4 4.69 -0.17 -25.06
CA TYR A 4 5.31 0.58 -23.97
C TYR A 4 5.69 -0.45 -22.91
N PRO A 5 6.98 -0.73 -22.72
CA PRO A 5 7.40 -1.72 -21.73
C PRO A 5 6.94 -1.30 -20.33
N SER A 6 6.70 -2.29 -19.47
CA SER A 6 6.52 -2.03 -18.06
C SER A 6 7.79 -1.40 -17.48
N THR A 7 7.66 -0.29 -16.75
CA THR A 7 8.81 0.44 -16.21
C THR A 7 8.59 0.85 -14.77
N ILE A 8 9.65 0.70 -13.97
CA ILE A 8 9.78 1.26 -12.62
C ILE A 8 11.02 2.14 -12.64
N VAL A 9 10.83 3.44 -12.44
CA VAL A 9 11.94 4.42 -12.49
C VAL A 9 12.01 5.17 -11.17
N GLY A 10 13.15 5.07 -10.50
CA GLY A 10 13.49 5.93 -9.36
C GLY A 10 13.89 7.33 -9.82
N ARG A 11 13.33 8.35 -9.19
CA ARG A 11 13.72 9.76 -9.27
C ARG A 11 14.00 10.26 -7.86
N ASP A 12 14.62 11.44 -7.74
CA ASP A 12 15.08 12.02 -6.47
C ASP A 12 14.05 11.91 -5.33
N LYS A 13 12.79 12.28 -5.58
CA LYS A 13 11.70 12.28 -4.58
C LYS A 13 10.46 11.52 -5.02
N ALA A 14 10.59 10.70 -6.06
CA ALA A 14 9.43 10.02 -6.62
C ALA A 14 9.82 8.71 -7.32
N MET A 15 8.87 7.79 -7.38
CA MET A 15 8.92 6.61 -8.23
C MET A 15 7.87 6.75 -9.33
N VAL A 16 8.26 6.48 -10.57
CA VAL A 16 7.34 6.48 -11.71
C VAL A 16 7.09 5.05 -12.13
N LEU A 17 5.83 4.65 -12.12
CA LEU A 17 5.36 3.32 -12.48
C LEU A 17 4.52 3.38 -13.76
N ASN A 18 4.84 2.50 -14.70
CA ASN A 18 4.01 2.15 -15.84
C ASN A 18 3.93 0.63 -15.88
N LEU A 19 2.88 0.03 -15.33
CA LEU A 19 2.72 -1.42 -15.20
C LEU A 19 1.33 -1.79 -15.74
N GLU A 20 1.23 -2.36 -16.94
CA GLU A 20 -0.05 -2.72 -17.57
C GLU A 20 -1.10 -1.60 -17.49
N GLN A 21 -2.11 -1.78 -16.62
CA GLN A 21 -3.22 -0.87 -16.34
C GLN A 21 -2.94 0.13 -15.21
N ILE A 22 -1.90 -0.10 -14.40
CA ILE A 22 -1.50 0.74 -13.28
C ILE A 22 -0.39 1.72 -13.71
N LYS A 23 -0.72 3.01 -13.73
CA LYS A 23 0.21 4.08 -14.05
C LYS A 23 0.22 5.08 -12.91
N ALA A 24 1.34 5.19 -12.20
CA ALA A 24 1.40 5.93 -10.95
C ALA A 24 2.68 6.75 -10.81
N ILE A 25 2.58 7.87 -10.07
CA ILE A 25 3.72 8.56 -9.49
C ILE A 25 3.58 8.41 -7.98
N ILE A 26 4.57 7.81 -7.34
CA ILE A 26 4.60 7.58 -5.89
C ILE A 26 5.61 8.55 -5.29
N THR A 27 5.20 9.28 -4.26
CA THR A 27 6.10 10.11 -3.43
C THR A 27 6.15 9.53 -2.02
N ALA A 28 6.89 10.17 -1.11
CA ALA A 28 6.92 9.77 0.30
C ALA A 28 5.60 9.98 1.06
N HIS A 29 4.63 10.70 0.49
CA HIS A 29 3.40 11.10 1.22
C HIS A 29 2.12 10.82 0.46
N GLU A 30 2.18 10.78 -0.86
CA GLU A 30 1.01 10.60 -1.71
C GLU A 30 1.34 9.81 -2.97
N VAL A 31 0.29 9.25 -3.57
CA VAL A 31 0.32 8.55 -4.84
C VAL A 31 -0.63 9.22 -5.82
N LEU A 32 -0.13 9.52 -7.00
CA LEU A 32 -0.91 10.06 -8.11
C LEU A 32 -1.14 8.94 -9.13
N LEU A 33 -2.35 8.40 -9.15
CA LEU A 33 -2.75 7.35 -10.08
C LEU A 33 -3.40 7.96 -11.33
N LEU A 34 -2.85 7.65 -12.50
CA LEU A 34 -3.41 8.07 -13.78
C LEU A 34 -4.64 7.22 -14.11
N ASN A 35 -5.67 7.85 -14.66
CA ASN A 35 -6.93 7.20 -15.04
C ASN A 35 -7.61 6.41 -13.90
N SER A 36 -7.55 6.90 -12.67
CA SER A 36 -8.14 6.24 -11.48
C SER A 36 -9.66 6.01 -11.54
N ARG A 37 -10.35 6.55 -12.54
CA ARG A 37 -11.79 6.32 -12.80
C ARG A 37 -12.07 5.23 -13.83
N ASP A 38 -11.02 4.63 -14.39
CA ASP A 38 -11.16 3.50 -15.30
C ASP A 38 -11.70 2.28 -14.53
N PRO A 39 -12.78 1.61 -15.00
CA PRO A 39 -13.33 0.42 -14.36
C PRO A 39 -12.31 -0.70 -14.11
N SER A 40 -11.29 -0.83 -14.95
CA SER A 40 -10.22 -1.82 -14.76
C SER A 40 -9.28 -1.49 -13.58
N VAL A 41 -9.21 -0.22 -13.18
CA VAL A 41 -8.30 0.29 -12.15
C VAL A 41 -9.01 0.53 -10.81
N ILE A 42 -10.32 0.77 -10.82
CA ILE A 42 -11.12 1.03 -9.60
C ILE A 42 -10.92 -0.03 -8.49
N PRO A 43 -10.92 -1.35 -8.77
CA PRO A 43 -10.71 -2.35 -7.71
C PRO A 43 -9.38 -2.17 -6.99
N PHE A 44 -8.32 -1.84 -7.74
CA PHE A 44 -7.01 -1.55 -7.18
C PHE A 44 -7.01 -0.25 -6.35
N VAL A 45 -7.76 0.78 -6.76
CA VAL A 45 -7.88 2.03 -5.99
C VAL A 45 -8.47 1.79 -4.61
N ASP A 46 -9.56 1.02 -4.54
CA ASP A 46 -10.24 0.72 -3.27
C ASP A 46 -9.33 -0.07 -2.33
N GLU A 47 -8.61 -1.06 -2.87
CA GLU A 47 -7.64 -1.84 -2.11
C GLU A 47 -6.46 -0.98 -1.62
N LEU A 48 -5.91 -0.14 -2.50
CA LEU A 48 -4.80 0.74 -2.16
C LEU A 48 -5.18 1.71 -1.03
N HIS A 49 -6.39 2.27 -1.07
CA HIS A 49 -6.92 3.10 0.01
C HIS A 49 -6.99 2.33 1.34
N ALA A 50 -7.50 1.10 1.33
CA ALA A 50 -7.57 0.28 2.55
C ALA A 50 -6.17 0.01 3.13
N ARG A 51 -5.18 -0.31 2.28
CA ARG A 51 -3.79 -0.53 2.69
C ARG A 51 -3.16 0.72 3.30
N ILE A 52 -3.37 1.89 2.70
CA ILE A 52 -2.85 3.17 3.21
C ILE A 52 -3.46 3.53 4.57
N LEU A 53 -4.78 3.36 4.74
CA LEU A 53 -5.46 3.63 6.02
C LEU A 53 -4.94 2.72 7.14
N ASN A 54 -4.74 1.43 6.85
CA ASN A 54 -4.19 0.48 7.82
C ASN A 54 -2.74 0.82 8.17
N HIS A 55 -1.93 1.23 7.21
CA HIS A 55 -0.54 1.63 7.44
C HIS A 55 -0.42 2.84 8.38
N HIS A 56 -1.24 3.87 8.16
CA HIS A 56 -1.32 5.02 9.07
C HIS A 56 -1.72 4.61 10.49
N SER A 57 -2.67 3.67 10.64
CA SER A 57 -3.09 3.23 11.97
C SER A 57 -1.94 2.61 12.76
N ILE A 58 -1.10 1.79 12.11
CA ILE A 58 0.04 1.12 12.73
C ILE A 58 1.17 2.11 13.06
N ALA A 59 1.48 3.03 12.14
CA ALA A 59 2.49 4.06 12.36
C ALA A 59 2.18 4.99 13.55
N THR A 60 0.90 5.13 13.94
CA THR A 60 0.48 5.97 15.07
C THR A 60 0.47 5.28 16.44
N THR A 61 0.71 3.96 16.51
CA THR A 61 0.64 3.20 17.77
C THR A 61 1.91 3.26 18.64
N ASP A 62 2.91 4.04 18.24
CA ASP A 62 4.19 4.21 18.96
C ASP A 62 4.13 5.19 20.15
N HIS A 63 2.94 5.47 20.69
CA HIS A 63 2.79 6.17 21.98
C HIS A 63 2.36 5.17 23.05
N PRO A 64 3.18 4.91 24.09
CA PRO A 64 2.71 4.17 25.25
C PRO A 64 1.68 5.03 25.97
N GLN A 65 0.39 4.74 25.76
CA GLN A 65 -0.67 5.28 26.59
C GLN A 65 -0.60 4.63 27.97
N GLU A 66 0.11 5.27 28.89
CA GLU A 66 -0.09 5.08 30.32
C GLU A 66 -1.46 5.68 30.71
N GLY A 67 -2.41 4.82 31.11
CA GLY A 67 -3.43 5.21 32.08
C GLY A 67 -4.91 4.94 31.76
N GLN A 68 -5.43 3.92 32.45
CA GLN A 68 -6.76 3.83 33.10
C GLN A 68 -7.98 3.22 32.36
N ASN A 69 -8.18 1.94 32.69
CA ASN A 69 -9.36 1.36 33.38
C ASN A 69 -10.67 1.11 32.59
N GLY A 70 -10.91 -0.16 32.27
CA GLY A 70 -12.23 -0.69 31.91
C GLY A 70 -12.18 -2.20 31.63
N LYS A 71 -12.64 -3.02 32.58
CA LYS A 71 -12.83 -4.47 32.46
C LYS A 71 -13.78 -4.80 31.29
N ASP A 72 -13.42 -5.68 30.37
CA ASP A 72 -14.02 -7.02 30.23
C ASP A 72 -13.36 -7.87 29.12
N LYS A 73 -13.61 -9.18 29.21
CA LYS A 73 -12.95 -10.35 28.62
C LYS A 73 -12.78 -10.40 27.09
N GLY A 74 -11.62 -10.91 26.67
CA GLY A 74 -11.38 -11.49 25.35
C GLY A 74 -9.91 -11.81 25.15
N GLU A 75 -9.50 -13.04 25.48
CA GLU A 75 -8.16 -13.55 25.18
C GLU A 75 -7.93 -13.55 23.66
N ILE A 76 -7.04 -12.68 23.18
CA ILE A 76 -6.22 -12.97 22.01
C ILE A 76 -4.78 -12.82 22.48
N LYS A 77 -4.15 -13.96 22.79
CA LYS A 77 -2.70 -14.11 22.79
C LYS A 77 -2.19 -13.61 21.43
N ARG A 78 -1.80 -12.33 21.35
CA ARG A 78 -0.90 -11.89 20.28
C ARG A 78 0.48 -12.38 20.70
N ASP A 79 0.88 -13.46 20.04
CA ASP A 79 2.13 -14.13 20.26
C ASP A 79 3.29 -13.15 20.15
N SER A 80 4.32 -13.43 20.94
CA SER A 80 5.47 -12.55 21.09
C SER A 80 6.22 -12.36 19.77
N SER A 81 6.77 -11.17 19.56
CA SER A 81 7.98 -10.99 18.73
C SER A 81 7.82 -11.03 17.20
N ASN A 82 6.89 -10.27 16.62
CA ASN A 82 7.11 -9.77 15.27
C ASN A 82 7.54 -8.31 15.38
N ASN A 83 8.83 -8.08 15.20
CA ASN A 83 9.38 -6.76 14.90
C ASN A 83 8.76 -6.35 13.55
N VAL A 84 7.50 -5.88 13.55
CA VAL A 84 6.77 -5.51 12.34
C VAL A 84 7.51 -4.33 11.77
N LYS A 85 8.40 -4.59 10.80
CA LYS A 85 9.11 -3.54 10.08
C LYS A 85 8.07 -2.81 9.25
N ILE A 86 7.58 -1.70 9.78
CA ILE A 86 6.71 -0.79 9.05
C ILE A 86 7.53 -0.28 7.85
N LEU A 87 7.10 -0.64 6.65
CA LEU A 87 7.71 -0.14 5.43
C LEU A 87 7.41 1.37 5.30
N PRO A 88 8.33 2.19 4.74
CA PRO A 88 7.98 3.56 4.35
C PRO A 88 6.80 3.56 3.36
N PHE A 89 6.03 4.64 3.36
CA PHE A 89 4.78 4.78 2.59
C PHE A 89 4.95 4.35 1.13
N GLU A 90 6.00 4.85 0.47
CA GLU A 90 6.26 4.58 -0.94
C GLU A 90 6.45 3.09 -1.26
N PHE A 91 6.98 2.31 -0.31
CA PHE A 91 7.17 0.87 -0.47
C PHE A 91 5.88 0.08 -0.24
N VAL A 92 5.00 0.55 0.63
CA VAL A 92 3.65 -0.03 0.80
C VAL A 92 2.83 0.15 -0.48
N VAL A 93 2.89 1.34 -1.07
CA VAL A 93 2.22 1.63 -2.33
C VAL A 93 2.83 0.80 -3.47
N LEU A 94 4.16 0.71 -3.55
CA LEU A 94 4.84 -0.09 -4.57
C LEU A 94 4.48 -1.57 -4.48
N GLU A 95 4.49 -2.15 -3.27
CA GLU A 95 4.10 -3.53 -3.04
C GLU A 95 2.67 -3.79 -3.54
N ALA A 96 1.72 -2.92 -3.17
CA ALA A 96 0.35 -3.03 -3.64
C ALA A 96 0.24 -2.96 -5.18
N CYS A 97 1.00 -2.06 -5.83
CA CYS A 97 1.03 -1.98 -7.29
C CYS A 97 1.55 -3.29 -7.94
N LEU A 98 2.60 -3.89 -7.38
CA LEU A 98 3.19 -5.11 -7.91
C LEU A 98 2.26 -6.31 -7.70
N GLU A 99 1.66 -6.42 -6.51
CA GLU A 99 0.73 -7.49 -6.18
C GLU A 99 -0.49 -7.49 -7.12
N ALA A 100 -1.09 -6.31 -7.35
CA ALA A 100 -2.23 -6.19 -8.26
C ALA A 100 -1.91 -6.61 -9.70
N VAL A 101 -0.71 -6.28 -10.20
CA VAL A 101 -0.26 -6.67 -11.55
C VAL A 101 0.05 -8.16 -11.64
N ILE A 102 0.67 -8.73 -10.60
CA ILE A 102 0.94 -10.17 -10.56
C ILE A 102 -0.39 -10.93 -10.52
N SER A 103 -1.35 -10.49 -9.70
CA SER A 103 -2.68 -11.10 -9.64
C SER A 103 -3.46 -10.96 -10.94
N SER A 104 -3.31 -9.88 -11.73
CA SER A 104 -3.95 -9.80 -13.05
C SER A 104 -3.37 -10.81 -14.04
N LEU A 105 -2.06 -11.05 -13.99
CA LEU A 105 -1.37 -12.04 -14.85
C LEU A 105 -1.73 -13.49 -14.52
N GLU A 106 -2.04 -13.81 -13.26
CA GLU A 106 -2.47 -15.15 -12.85
C GLU A 106 -3.91 -15.49 -13.29
N ASN A 107 -4.69 -14.47 -13.67
CA ASN A 107 -6.08 -14.61 -14.10
C ASN A 107 -6.28 -14.50 -15.63
N GLU A 108 -5.20 -14.38 -16.41
CA GLU A 108 -5.18 -14.53 -17.88
C GLU A 108 -5.02 -15.99 -18.31
#